data_AF-A0A224XPD3-F1
#
_entry.id   AF-A0A224XPD3-F1
#
_cell.length_a   1.000
_cell.length_b   1.000
_cell.length_c   1.000
_cell.angle_alpha   90.00
_cell.angle_beta   90.00
_cell.angle_gamma   90.00
#
_symmetry.space_group_name_H-M   'P 1'
#
loop_
_entity.id
_entity.type
_entity.pdbx_description
1 polymer ?
#
loop_
_entity_poly.entity_id
_entity_poly.type
_entity_poly.pdbx_seq_one_letter_code
_entity_poly.pdbx_strand_id
1 'polypeptide(L)'
;MLSRKIFLIHFFVLLFIVAKCEFLNPGGSVKDRIAVRMIADAEEKGLLKPGMTIIEPTSGNTGLGLAMAASVKGYNCIIVMPWKMSDEKVNALKALGAKIIRTPTEAAFDSPEGLIAVAQRINKETPNSIILDQYRNAGNPVAHYDGTGAEILQQCDGKLDAVVIGAGTGGTISGVARYLKERLPEVKIVGVDPYGSVLAEPPHLNKTDVTFYEVEGIGYDFIPTVLDRSLVDEWVKINDKESLIMARRLIREEGLLCGGSSGSAMVGALKVAKTMSSHQRLVLILPDGVRNYMSKMVKDDLESSGSGFGPDDEDGEAPGSVPKNKQIEEPEVRVVEPDKAANPRTNTLDETDQDHGKPMLVDVPPSESEEPEDNRHGNGVIVQNTKHEERVTSFFAQPGILAAVIGGAVVGLLCAILVVMFIVYRMRKKDEGSYALDEPKRSPTSNSYSKNSNREFYA
;
A
#
# COMPACT_ATOMS: atom_id res chain seq x y z
N MET A 1 -32.56 -47.81 2.82
CA MET A 1 -31.28 -47.12 3.10
C MET A 1 -30.95 -46.13 1.97
N LEU A 2 -31.89 -45.27 1.61
CA LEU A 2 -31.74 -44.24 0.58
C LEU A 2 -31.87 -42.89 1.28
N SER A 3 -30.75 -42.36 1.80
CA SER A 3 -30.69 -41.00 2.32
C SER A 3 -29.24 -40.54 2.37
N ARG A 4 -29.04 -39.25 2.09
CA ARG A 4 -27.82 -38.46 2.19
C ARG A 4 -26.84 -38.58 1.03
N LYS A 5 -27.09 -37.76 0.02
CA LYS A 5 -26.09 -36.88 -0.63
C LYS A 5 -26.82 -35.93 -1.58
N ILE A 6 -27.63 -35.04 -1.01
CA ILE A 6 -27.96 -33.78 -1.68
C ILE A 6 -26.77 -32.88 -1.37
N PHE A 7 -25.90 -32.72 -2.36
CA PHE A 7 -24.90 -31.66 -2.38
C PHE A 7 -25.67 -30.34 -2.34
N LEU A 8 -25.60 -29.65 -1.21
CA LEU A 8 -26.03 -28.26 -1.11
C LEU A 8 -25.07 -27.47 -2.00
N ILE A 9 -25.52 -27.10 -3.21
CA ILE A 9 -24.85 -26.09 -4.02
C ILE A 9 -24.99 -24.79 -3.20
N HIS A 10 -23.95 -24.48 -2.42
CA HIS A 10 -23.76 -23.11 -1.94
C HIS A 10 -23.57 -22.25 -3.19
N PHE A 11 -24.62 -21.59 -3.64
CA PHE A 11 -24.49 -20.41 -4.48
C PHE A 11 -23.71 -19.39 -3.66
N PHE A 12 -22.38 -19.38 -3.78
CA PHE A 12 -21.59 -18.23 -3.37
C PHE A 12 -21.88 -17.12 -4.36
N VAL A 13 -22.82 -16.29 -3.96
CA VAL A 13 -23.28 -15.07 -4.61
C VAL A 13 -22.12 -14.08 -4.47
N LEU A 14 -21.15 -14.14 -5.39
CA LEU A 14 -19.92 -13.32 -5.37
C LEU A 14 -20.29 -11.85 -5.62
N LEU A 15 -20.17 -11.01 -4.59
CA LEU A 15 -20.27 -9.56 -4.70
C LEU A 15 -19.07 -9.02 -5.48
N PHE A 16 -19.30 -8.05 -6.37
CA PHE A 16 -18.22 -7.43 -7.14
C PHE A 16 -17.59 -6.26 -6.36
N ILE A 17 -16.45 -6.51 -5.72
CA ILE A 17 -15.64 -5.52 -5.01
C ILE A 17 -14.50 -5.04 -5.91
N VAL A 18 -14.36 -3.73 -6.08
CA VAL A 18 -13.37 -3.11 -6.97
C VAL A 18 -12.46 -2.15 -6.20
N ALA A 19 -11.15 -2.36 -6.30
CA ALA A 19 -10.17 -1.48 -5.69
C ALA A 19 -9.76 -0.33 -6.63
N LYS A 20 -9.87 0.92 -6.17
CA LYS A 20 -9.26 2.09 -6.79
C LYS A 20 -7.85 2.29 -6.22
N CYS A 21 -6.84 1.80 -6.95
CA CYS A 21 -5.44 1.74 -6.54
C CYS A 21 -4.72 3.09 -6.61
N GLU A 22 -5.08 4.03 -5.74
CA GLU A 22 -4.46 5.36 -5.67
C GLU A 22 -2.99 5.35 -5.22
N PHE A 23 -2.53 4.24 -4.63
CA PHE A 23 -1.12 4.02 -4.32
C PHE A 23 -0.20 3.95 -5.55
N LEU A 24 -0.77 3.84 -6.76
CA LEU A 24 -0.03 3.83 -8.03
C LEU A 24 0.19 5.23 -8.63
N ASN A 25 -0.29 6.29 -7.99
CA ASN A 25 0.14 7.64 -8.36
C ASN A 25 1.67 7.77 -8.21
N PRO A 26 2.36 8.66 -8.96
CA PRO A 26 3.82 8.69 -9.04
C PRO A 26 4.53 8.97 -7.70
N GLY A 27 3.94 9.77 -6.83
CA GLY A 27 4.40 10.00 -5.45
C GLY A 27 4.01 8.87 -4.50
N GLY A 28 3.16 7.95 -4.94
CA GLY A 28 2.76 6.72 -4.25
C GLY A 28 1.49 6.86 -3.42
N SER A 29 0.68 7.91 -3.64
CA SER A 29 -0.54 8.10 -2.86
C SER A 29 -1.63 8.95 -3.54
N VAL A 30 -2.86 8.82 -3.01
CA VAL A 30 -4.02 9.65 -3.34
C VAL A 30 -3.78 11.16 -3.16
N LYS A 31 -2.80 11.55 -2.33
CA LYS A 31 -2.54 12.95 -1.99
C LYS A 31 -1.76 13.69 -3.07
N ASP A 32 -1.20 12.99 -4.05
CA ASP A 32 -0.56 13.60 -5.21
C ASP A 32 -1.55 14.48 -5.98
N ARG A 33 -2.81 14.03 -6.08
CA ARG A 33 -3.90 14.76 -6.73
C ARG A 33 -4.15 16.11 -6.09
N ILE A 34 -4.27 16.14 -4.76
CA ILE A 34 -4.56 17.38 -4.04
C ILE A 34 -3.34 18.31 -4.03
N ALA A 35 -2.14 17.76 -4.01
CA ALA A 35 -0.92 18.56 -4.05
C ALA A 35 -0.82 19.33 -5.37
N VAL A 36 -0.98 18.64 -6.50
CA VAL A 36 -0.97 19.27 -7.83
C VAL A 36 -2.11 20.28 -7.95
N ARG A 37 -3.31 19.93 -7.49
CA ARG A 37 -4.47 20.83 -7.55
C ARG A 37 -4.29 22.09 -6.72
N MET A 38 -3.89 21.98 -5.45
CA MET A 38 -3.72 23.15 -4.58
C MET A 38 -2.60 24.07 -5.07
N ILE A 39 -1.52 23.53 -5.64
CA ILE A 39 -0.47 24.32 -6.28
C ILE A 39 -1.00 25.04 -7.51
N ALA A 40 -1.69 24.34 -8.41
CA ALA A 40 -2.25 24.93 -9.62
C ALA A 40 -3.25 26.06 -9.30
N ASP A 41 -4.15 25.82 -8.34
CA ASP A 41 -5.11 26.84 -7.89
C ASP A 41 -4.41 28.07 -7.28
N ALA A 42 -3.31 27.87 -6.54
CA ALA A 42 -2.55 28.96 -5.94
C ALA A 42 -1.74 29.75 -6.97
N GLU A 43 -1.18 29.07 -7.98
CA GLU A 43 -0.51 29.69 -9.12
C GLU A 43 -1.49 30.52 -9.95
N GLU A 44 -2.66 29.98 -10.28
CA GLU A 44 -3.71 30.66 -11.05
C GLU A 44 -4.20 31.93 -10.34
N LYS A 45 -4.34 31.88 -9.01
CA LYS A 45 -4.72 33.03 -8.18
C LYS A 45 -3.58 34.03 -7.95
N GLY A 46 -2.37 33.74 -8.44
CA GLY A 46 -1.17 34.57 -8.20
C GLY A 46 -0.67 34.58 -6.76
N LEU A 47 -1.15 33.65 -5.92
CA LEU A 47 -0.76 33.49 -4.52
C LEU A 47 0.58 32.78 -4.38
N LEU A 48 0.91 31.90 -5.33
CA LEU A 48 2.17 31.19 -5.41
C LEU A 48 2.97 31.67 -6.63
N LYS A 49 4.22 32.07 -6.43
CA LYS A 49 5.11 32.65 -7.44
C LYS A 49 6.44 31.91 -7.47
N PRO A 50 7.16 31.87 -8.60
CA PRO A 50 8.42 31.14 -8.74
C PRO A 50 9.41 31.39 -7.59
N GLY A 51 10.01 30.33 -7.06
CA GLY A 51 10.97 30.40 -5.95
C GLY A 51 10.38 30.58 -4.55
N MET A 52 9.05 30.73 -4.42
CA MET A 52 8.39 30.75 -3.10
C MET A 52 8.55 29.43 -2.35
N THR A 53 8.27 29.48 -1.04
CA THR A 53 8.32 28.32 -0.14
C THR A 53 6.91 27.82 0.18
N ILE A 54 6.63 26.56 -0.11
CA ILE A 54 5.42 25.88 0.34
C ILE A 54 5.70 25.27 1.71
N ILE A 55 4.83 25.54 2.67
CA ILE A 55 4.87 24.97 4.03
C ILE A 55 3.58 24.19 4.23
N GLU A 56 3.65 22.92 4.66
CA GLU A 56 2.42 22.14 4.86
C GLU A 56 2.46 21.27 6.12
N PRO A 57 1.45 21.39 7.02
CA PRO A 57 1.20 20.41 8.07
C PRO A 57 0.58 19.13 7.48
N THR A 58 1.21 17.97 7.70
CA THR A 58 0.74 16.72 7.10
C THR A 58 1.14 15.46 7.87
N SER A 59 0.39 14.37 7.66
CA SER A 59 0.75 13.00 8.06
C SER A 59 1.72 12.31 7.09
N GLY A 60 2.21 13.04 6.07
CA GLY A 60 3.31 12.65 5.19
C GLY A 60 2.95 12.62 3.72
N ASN A 61 1.85 11.95 3.33
CA ASN A 61 1.52 11.74 1.92
C ASN A 61 1.26 13.06 1.15
N THR A 62 0.54 14.02 1.74
CA THR A 62 0.38 15.35 1.14
C THR A 62 1.72 16.07 1.03
N GLY A 63 2.61 15.89 2.00
CA GLY A 63 3.94 16.45 1.95
C GLY A 63 4.79 15.86 0.81
N LEU A 64 4.68 14.55 0.57
CA LEU A 64 5.35 13.90 -0.56
C LEU A 64 4.85 14.42 -1.90
N GLY A 65 3.52 14.51 -2.08
CA GLY A 65 2.93 15.08 -3.29
C GLY A 65 3.37 16.53 -3.52
N LEU A 66 3.38 17.35 -2.47
CA LEU A 66 3.82 18.75 -2.55
C LEU A 66 5.31 18.87 -2.80
N ALA A 67 6.15 18.08 -2.14
CA ALA A 67 7.60 18.07 -2.35
C ALA A 67 7.96 17.63 -3.78
N MET A 68 7.26 16.63 -4.33
CA MET A 68 7.42 16.19 -5.71
C MET A 68 7.02 17.29 -6.70
N ALA A 69 5.85 17.93 -6.50
CA ALA A 69 5.43 19.02 -7.36
C ALA A 69 6.34 20.26 -7.24
N ALA A 70 6.80 20.57 -6.03
CA ALA A 70 7.73 21.66 -5.74
C ALA A 70 9.09 21.45 -6.40
N SER A 71 9.65 20.24 -6.38
CA SER A 71 10.94 19.94 -7.01
C SER A 71 10.89 20.11 -8.53
N VAL A 72 9.76 19.78 -9.16
CA VAL A 72 9.53 19.98 -10.60
C VAL A 72 9.31 21.46 -10.94
N LYS A 73 8.55 22.19 -10.12
CA LYS A 73 8.14 23.59 -10.40
C LYS A 73 9.12 24.64 -9.86
N GLY A 74 10.16 24.25 -9.13
CA GLY A 74 11.15 25.16 -8.57
C GLY A 74 10.68 25.93 -7.34
N TYR A 75 9.87 25.30 -6.48
CA TYR A 75 9.51 25.83 -5.16
C TYR A 75 10.36 25.20 -4.06
N ASN A 76 10.59 25.93 -2.99
CA ASN A 76 11.10 25.36 -1.75
C ASN A 76 9.95 24.65 -1.03
N CYS A 77 10.26 23.58 -0.27
CA CYS A 77 9.25 22.82 0.46
C CYS A 77 9.69 22.59 1.91
N ILE A 78 8.81 22.93 2.87
CA ILE A 78 8.98 22.64 4.29
C ILE A 78 7.76 21.84 4.76
N ILE A 79 8.01 20.64 5.27
CA ILE A 79 6.96 19.76 5.79
C ILE A 79 7.01 19.73 7.31
N VAL A 80 5.86 19.99 7.94
CA VAL A 80 5.67 19.78 9.37
C VAL A 80 4.91 18.47 9.55
N MET A 81 5.45 17.54 10.35
CA MET A 81 4.91 16.18 10.48
C MET A 81 5.08 15.62 11.92
N PRO A 82 4.09 14.93 12.51
CA PRO A 82 4.23 14.35 13.85
C PRO A 82 5.28 13.24 13.96
N TRP A 83 5.82 13.00 15.15
CA TRP A 83 6.83 11.95 15.40
C TRP A 83 6.36 10.52 15.11
N LYS A 84 5.06 10.22 15.19
CA LYS A 84 4.55 8.86 14.90
C LYS A 84 4.68 8.43 13.44
N MET A 85 4.83 9.38 12.51
CA MET A 85 4.85 9.07 11.08
C MET A 85 6.17 8.42 10.70
N SER A 86 6.12 7.41 9.84
CA SER A 86 7.26 6.54 9.50
C SER A 86 8.52 7.26 8.99
N ASP A 87 9.68 6.63 9.20
CA ASP A 87 10.97 7.14 8.71
C ASP A 87 11.10 7.04 7.20
N GLU A 88 10.41 6.11 6.54
CA GLU A 88 10.37 6.00 5.09
C GLU A 88 9.79 7.26 4.45
N LYS A 89 8.74 7.85 5.05
CA LYS A 89 8.20 9.13 4.62
C LYS A 89 9.21 10.25 4.77
N VAL A 90 9.94 10.28 5.89
CA VAL A 90 11.00 11.26 6.14
C VAL A 90 12.11 11.14 5.08
N ASN A 91 12.55 9.92 4.78
CA ASN A 91 13.61 9.68 3.81
C ASN A 91 13.19 10.07 2.40
N ALA A 92 11.97 9.72 1.98
CA ALA A 92 11.43 10.12 0.69
C ALA A 92 11.29 11.65 0.56
N LEU A 93 10.83 12.34 1.61
CA LEU A 93 10.76 13.80 1.64
C LEU A 93 12.14 14.46 1.52
N LYS A 94 13.15 13.96 2.24
CA LYS A 94 14.54 14.45 2.13
C LYS A 94 15.09 14.25 0.73
N ALA A 95 14.84 13.10 0.12
CA ALA A 95 15.28 12.79 -1.25
C ALA A 95 14.65 13.74 -2.29
N LEU A 96 13.41 14.21 -2.05
CA LEU A 96 12.74 15.22 -2.85
C LEU A 96 13.20 16.66 -2.56
N GLY A 97 14.15 16.85 -1.64
CA GLY A 97 14.69 18.16 -1.28
C GLY A 97 13.84 18.95 -0.27
N ALA A 98 12.84 18.34 0.36
CA ALA A 98 12.04 19.02 1.37
C ALA A 98 12.79 19.11 2.71
N LYS A 99 12.63 20.25 3.40
CA LYS A 99 12.99 20.39 4.81
C LYS A 99 11.88 19.80 5.68
N ILE A 100 12.23 19.18 6.80
CA ILE A 100 11.27 18.46 7.64
C ILE A 100 11.41 18.94 9.07
N ILE A 101 10.28 19.32 9.67
CA ILE A 101 10.16 19.71 11.07
C ILE A 101 9.19 18.74 11.73
N ARG A 102 9.60 18.18 12.87
CA ARG A 102 8.82 17.18 13.60
C ARG A 102 8.11 17.81 14.80
N THR A 103 6.90 17.34 15.10
CA THR A 103 6.11 17.79 16.25
C THR A 103 5.74 16.62 17.18
N PRO A 104 5.46 16.88 18.47
CA PRO A 104 4.91 15.88 19.38
C PRO A 104 3.65 15.21 18.82
N THR A 105 3.55 13.89 19.01
CA THR A 105 2.40 13.10 18.54
C THR A 105 1.18 13.34 19.42
N GLU A 106 1.44 13.50 20.72
CA GLU A 106 0.49 13.72 21.81
C GLU A 106 0.00 15.16 21.91
N ALA A 107 0.59 16.10 21.16
CA ALA A 107 0.13 17.48 21.13
C ALA A 107 -1.25 17.56 20.45
N ALA A 108 -2.22 18.09 21.18
CA ALA A 108 -3.56 18.39 20.66
C ALA A 108 -3.49 19.32 19.44
N PHE A 109 -4.50 19.29 18.58
CA PHE A 109 -4.51 20.08 17.35
C PHE A 109 -4.39 21.61 17.58
N ASP A 110 -4.81 22.11 18.74
CA ASP A 110 -4.79 23.51 19.16
C ASP A 110 -3.58 23.90 20.05
N SER A 111 -2.68 22.95 20.34
CA SER A 111 -1.44 23.20 21.07
C SER A 111 -0.49 24.11 20.26
N PRO A 112 0.24 25.04 20.90
CA PRO A 112 1.30 25.83 20.26
C PRO A 112 2.45 24.98 19.67
N GLU A 113 2.67 23.80 20.22
CA GLU A 113 3.63 22.78 19.77
C GLU A 113 3.01 21.81 18.75
N GLY A 114 1.69 21.92 18.54
CA GLY A 114 0.92 21.10 17.63
C GLY A 114 1.24 21.36 16.15
N LEU A 115 0.90 20.37 15.34
CA LEU A 115 1.18 20.32 13.90
C LEU A 115 0.79 21.60 13.15
N ILE A 116 -0.41 22.13 13.40
CA ILE A 116 -0.97 23.29 12.70
C ILE A 116 -0.29 24.58 13.18
N ALA A 117 -0.15 24.77 14.50
CA ALA A 117 0.44 25.98 15.08
C ALA A 117 1.92 26.13 14.70
N VAL A 118 2.68 25.03 14.67
CA VAL A 118 4.08 25.04 14.25
C VAL A 118 4.20 25.45 12.77
N ALA A 119 3.38 24.91 11.88
CA ALA A 119 3.36 25.34 10.47
C ALA A 119 3.06 26.83 10.33
N GLN A 120 2.07 27.35 11.06
CA GLN A 120 1.71 28.76 11.07
C GLN A 120 2.85 29.66 11.59
N ARG A 121 3.59 29.22 12.61
CA ARG A 121 4.76 29.93 13.13
C ARG A 121 5.87 29.99 12.08
N ILE A 122 6.22 28.86 11.47
CA ILE A 122 7.25 28.80 10.41
C ILE A 122 6.88 29.71 9.24
N ASN A 123 5.60 29.75 8.85
CA ASN A 123 5.13 30.61 7.77
C ASN A 123 5.28 32.11 8.10
N LYS A 124 5.07 32.52 9.36
CA LYS A 124 5.33 33.91 9.79
C LYS A 124 6.81 34.27 9.75
N GLU A 125 7.68 33.31 10.02
CA GLU A 125 9.14 33.49 10.09
C GLU A 125 9.85 33.29 8.74
N THR A 126 9.16 32.72 7.74
CA THR A 126 9.72 32.42 6.42
C THR A 126 9.20 33.41 5.38
N PRO A 127 10.03 34.34 4.88
CA PRO A 127 9.63 35.25 3.80
C PRO A 127 9.21 34.48 2.54
N ASN A 128 8.30 35.06 1.76
CA ASN A 128 7.83 34.48 0.49
C ASN A 128 7.33 33.03 0.64
N SER A 129 6.61 32.75 1.72
CA SER A 129 6.05 31.44 1.99
C SER A 129 4.52 31.43 2.01
N ILE A 130 3.96 30.23 1.81
CA ILE A 130 2.52 29.98 1.86
C ILE A 130 2.25 28.64 2.51
N ILE A 131 1.18 28.58 3.32
CA ILE A 131 0.55 27.32 3.71
C ILE A 131 -0.64 27.09 2.79
N LEU A 132 -0.66 25.97 2.08
CA LEU A 132 -1.78 25.65 1.19
C LEU A 132 -2.99 25.15 1.99
N ASP A 133 -2.75 24.49 3.13
CA ASP A 133 -3.73 24.12 4.15
C ASP A 133 -4.79 23.12 3.66
N GLN A 134 -4.37 21.87 3.49
CA GLN A 134 -5.23 20.76 3.06
C GLN A 134 -6.50 20.55 3.92
N TYR A 135 -6.54 21.07 5.15
CA TYR A 135 -7.68 20.94 6.06
C TYR A 135 -8.81 21.92 5.72
N ARG A 136 -8.50 23.00 5.00
CA ARG A 136 -9.42 24.10 4.66
C ARG A 136 -9.50 24.39 3.16
N ASN A 137 -8.48 24.03 2.40
CA ASN A 137 -8.38 24.37 0.99
C ASN A 137 -9.38 23.58 0.13
N ALA A 138 -10.23 24.30 -0.59
CA ALA A 138 -11.22 23.70 -1.49
C ALA A 138 -10.57 22.84 -2.60
N GLY A 139 -9.31 23.12 -2.98
CA GLY A 139 -8.58 22.31 -3.96
C GLY A 139 -8.44 20.84 -3.54
N ASN A 140 -8.47 20.52 -2.24
CA ASN A 140 -8.46 19.15 -1.75
C ASN A 140 -9.73 18.36 -2.16
N PRO A 141 -10.95 18.68 -1.68
CA PRO A 141 -12.15 17.98 -2.13
C PRO A 141 -12.43 18.15 -3.62
N VAL A 142 -12.10 19.31 -4.21
CA VAL A 142 -12.38 19.54 -5.63
C VAL A 142 -11.48 18.69 -6.54
N ALA A 143 -10.23 18.39 -6.18
CA ALA A 143 -9.41 17.42 -6.93
C ALA A 143 -10.08 16.03 -7.02
N HIS A 144 -10.80 15.64 -5.96
CA HIS A 144 -11.49 14.37 -5.90
C HIS A 144 -12.88 14.41 -6.53
N TYR A 145 -13.54 15.57 -6.55
CA TYR A 145 -14.77 15.79 -7.29
C TYR A 145 -14.51 15.73 -8.81
N ASP A 146 -13.60 16.57 -9.32
CA ASP A 146 -13.30 16.67 -10.75
C ASP A 146 -12.56 15.44 -11.29
N GLY A 147 -11.70 14.84 -10.47
CA GLY A 147 -10.83 13.72 -10.85
C GLY A 147 -11.34 12.37 -10.35
N THR A 148 -11.07 12.07 -9.09
CA THR A 148 -11.26 10.71 -8.54
C THR A 148 -12.70 10.19 -8.68
N GLY A 149 -13.71 11.01 -8.36
CA GLY A 149 -15.13 10.65 -8.46
C GLY A 149 -15.56 10.43 -9.92
N ALA A 150 -15.11 11.29 -10.83
CA ALA A 150 -15.33 11.16 -12.27
C ALA A 150 -14.72 9.88 -12.83
N GLU A 151 -13.46 9.60 -12.49
CA GLU A 151 -12.77 8.38 -12.91
C GLU A 151 -13.46 7.13 -12.39
N ILE A 152 -13.87 7.09 -11.11
CA ILE A 152 -14.57 5.94 -10.53
C ILE A 152 -15.87 5.67 -11.30
N LEU A 153 -16.69 6.71 -11.54
CA LEU A 153 -17.96 6.56 -12.23
C LEU A 153 -17.75 6.07 -13.67
N GLN A 154 -16.78 6.65 -14.38
CA GLN A 154 -16.42 6.26 -15.74
C GLN A 154 -15.94 4.81 -15.81
N GLN A 155 -15.01 4.43 -14.93
CA GLN A 155 -14.43 3.08 -14.86
C GLN A 155 -15.45 2.02 -14.43
N CYS A 156 -16.54 2.45 -13.79
CA CYS A 156 -17.66 1.59 -13.42
C CYS A 156 -18.79 1.60 -14.46
N ASP A 157 -18.64 2.22 -15.63
CA ASP A 157 -19.70 2.36 -16.64
C ASP A 157 -21.02 2.92 -16.06
N GLY A 158 -20.91 3.82 -15.08
CA GLY A 158 -22.07 4.37 -14.36
C GLY A 158 -22.79 3.40 -13.40
N LYS A 159 -22.30 2.17 -13.23
CA LYS A 159 -22.90 1.13 -12.38
C LYS A 159 -22.13 1.00 -11.07
N LEU A 160 -22.65 1.60 -10.01
CA LEU A 160 -22.01 1.65 -8.71
C LEU A 160 -23.06 1.81 -7.61
N ASP A 161 -22.98 0.95 -6.58
CA ASP A 161 -23.96 0.93 -5.50
C ASP A 161 -23.38 1.46 -4.18
N ALA A 162 -22.08 1.25 -3.95
CA ALA A 162 -21.43 1.72 -2.74
C ALA A 162 -19.97 2.13 -2.97
N VAL A 163 -19.50 3.12 -2.21
CA VAL A 163 -18.08 3.50 -2.15
C VAL A 163 -17.62 3.57 -0.69
N VAL A 164 -16.48 2.94 -0.41
CA VAL A 164 -15.88 2.89 0.93
C VAL A 164 -14.55 3.65 0.94
N ILE A 165 -14.44 4.64 1.83
CA ILE A 165 -13.31 5.57 1.86
C ILE A 165 -12.85 5.80 3.31
N GLY A 166 -11.55 5.60 3.56
CA GLY A 166 -10.92 6.01 4.81
C GLY A 166 -10.89 7.53 4.99
N ALA A 167 -11.38 8.03 6.12
CA ALA A 167 -11.49 9.46 6.40
C ALA A 167 -10.26 9.98 7.17
N GLY A 168 -9.51 10.89 6.54
CA GLY A 168 -8.48 11.70 7.19
C GLY A 168 -8.92 13.17 7.21
N THR A 169 -8.36 13.99 6.32
CA THR A 169 -8.86 15.37 6.11
C THR A 169 -10.32 15.41 5.69
N GLY A 170 -10.83 14.33 5.09
CA GLY A 170 -12.20 14.25 4.59
C GLY A 170 -12.39 14.76 3.17
N GLY A 171 -11.36 15.33 2.53
CA GLY A 171 -11.48 15.86 1.17
C GLY A 171 -11.80 14.77 0.13
N THR A 172 -11.15 13.60 0.21
CA THR A 172 -11.43 12.48 -0.70
C THR A 172 -12.87 11.99 -0.60
N ILE A 173 -13.35 11.70 0.61
CA ILE A 173 -14.74 11.23 0.79
C ILE A 173 -15.75 12.31 0.38
N SER A 174 -15.53 13.57 0.75
CA SER A 174 -16.46 14.66 0.42
C SER A 174 -16.53 14.95 -1.07
N GLY A 175 -15.37 14.99 -1.75
CA GLY A 175 -15.29 15.24 -3.18
C GLY A 175 -15.89 14.11 -4.02
N VAL A 176 -15.52 12.87 -3.71
CA VAL A 176 -16.07 11.68 -4.38
C VAL A 176 -17.57 11.58 -4.13
N ALA A 177 -18.02 11.71 -2.87
CA ALA A 177 -19.42 11.61 -2.50
C ALA A 177 -20.28 12.65 -3.22
N ARG A 178 -19.83 13.91 -3.27
CA ARG A 178 -20.56 14.98 -3.95
C ARG A 178 -20.71 14.70 -5.44
N TYR A 179 -19.62 14.31 -6.11
CA TYR A 179 -19.65 14.01 -7.54
C TYR A 179 -20.60 12.85 -7.86
N LEU A 180 -20.53 11.79 -7.05
CA LEU A 180 -21.31 10.57 -7.26
C LEU A 180 -22.79 10.79 -6.92
N LYS A 181 -23.14 11.40 -5.79
CA LYS A 181 -24.55 11.62 -5.41
C LYS A 181 -25.29 12.54 -6.37
N GLU A 182 -24.62 13.48 -7.04
CA GLU A 182 -25.23 14.28 -8.12
C GLU A 182 -25.67 13.44 -9.34
N ARG A 183 -25.03 12.28 -9.57
CA ARG A 183 -25.22 11.46 -10.77
C ARG A 183 -25.89 10.11 -10.48
N LEU A 184 -25.69 9.60 -9.27
CA LEU A 184 -26.21 8.37 -8.71
C LEU A 184 -26.76 8.69 -7.30
N PRO A 185 -27.97 9.27 -7.17
CA PRO A 185 -28.49 9.71 -5.88
C PRO A 185 -28.57 8.61 -4.82
N GLU A 186 -28.78 7.36 -5.27
CA GLU A 186 -28.91 6.17 -4.42
C GLU A 186 -27.56 5.54 -4.04
N VAL A 187 -26.43 6.08 -4.52
CA VAL A 187 -25.11 5.54 -4.18
C VAL A 187 -24.85 5.70 -2.67
N LYS A 188 -24.46 4.60 -2.04
CA LYS A 188 -24.10 4.57 -0.63
C LYS A 188 -22.64 4.99 -0.44
N ILE A 189 -22.43 6.00 0.37
CA ILE A 189 -21.10 6.50 0.75
C ILE A 189 -20.80 6.05 2.16
N VAL A 190 -19.71 5.30 2.33
CA VAL A 190 -19.29 4.75 3.62
C VAL A 190 -17.94 5.33 4.04
N GLY A 191 -17.92 5.99 5.19
CA GLY A 191 -16.71 6.49 5.83
C GLY A 191 -16.09 5.45 6.74
N VAL A 192 -14.78 5.24 6.63
CA VAL A 192 -14.00 4.39 7.54
C VAL A 192 -13.14 5.28 8.43
N ASP A 193 -13.27 5.12 9.75
CA ASP A 193 -12.65 6.00 10.73
C ASP A 193 -12.05 5.19 11.90
N PRO A 194 -10.78 5.40 12.29
CA PRO A 194 -10.17 4.60 13.35
C PRO A 194 -10.77 4.92 14.73
N TYR A 195 -10.78 3.94 15.63
CA TYR A 195 -10.94 4.23 17.06
C TYR A 195 -9.84 5.20 17.53
N GLY A 196 -10.21 6.18 18.35
CA GLY A 196 -9.37 7.32 18.73
C GLY A 196 -9.58 8.58 17.88
N SER A 197 -10.34 8.47 16.78
CA SER A 197 -10.82 9.64 16.03
C SER A 197 -12.26 10.03 16.38
N VAL A 198 -12.59 11.31 16.14
CA VAL A 198 -13.91 11.91 16.36
C VAL A 198 -14.70 12.18 15.08
N LEU A 199 -14.24 11.70 13.91
CA LEU A 199 -14.86 12.06 12.63
C LEU A 199 -16.22 11.40 12.41
N ALA A 200 -16.38 10.15 12.86
CA ALA A 200 -17.57 9.36 12.57
C ALA A 200 -18.86 9.91 13.19
N GLU A 201 -19.97 9.68 12.49
CA GLU A 201 -21.32 9.96 12.99
C GLU A 201 -22.16 8.67 13.02
N PRO A 202 -23.07 8.52 14.00
CA PRO A 202 -23.34 9.42 15.11
C PRO A 202 -22.23 9.43 16.19
N PRO A 203 -22.13 10.48 17.04
CA PRO A 203 -21.02 10.67 17.98
C PRO A 203 -20.76 9.51 18.97
N HIS A 204 -21.76 8.67 19.25
CA HIS A 204 -21.59 7.54 20.14
C HIS A 204 -20.64 6.46 19.59
N LEU A 205 -20.43 6.40 18.26
CA LEU A 205 -19.45 5.53 17.63
C LEU A 205 -18.00 5.88 18.03
N ASN A 206 -17.77 7.12 18.48
CA ASN A 206 -16.45 7.60 18.87
C ASN A 206 -16.15 7.41 20.36
N LYS A 207 -17.05 6.79 21.13
CA LYS A 207 -16.79 6.47 22.53
C LYS A 207 -15.75 5.35 22.62
N THR A 208 -14.55 5.68 23.08
CA THR A 208 -13.43 4.75 23.20
C THR A 208 -12.42 5.28 24.21
N ASP A 209 -11.63 4.38 24.78
CA ASP A 209 -10.43 4.62 25.59
C ASP A 209 -9.15 4.71 24.74
N VAL A 210 -9.23 4.40 23.44
CA VAL A 210 -8.12 4.49 22.49
C VAL A 210 -7.77 5.96 22.25
N THR A 211 -6.56 6.35 22.61
CA THR A 211 -6.00 7.70 22.37
C THR A 211 -4.84 7.69 21.37
N PHE A 212 -4.26 6.52 21.12
CA PHE A 212 -3.18 6.30 20.15
C PHE A 212 -3.55 5.14 19.22
N TYR A 213 -3.19 5.26 17.94
CA TYR A 213 -3.35 4.22 16.93
C TYR A 213 -2.19 4.29 15.91
N GLU A 214 -1.78 3.12 15.44
CA GLU A 214 -0.64 2.88 14.56
C GLU A 214 -0.93 3.20 13.10
N VAL A 215 -2.16 2.99 12.64
CA VAL A 215 -2.54 3.29 11.25
C VAL A 215 -2.37 4.78 10.97
N GLU A 216 -1.65 5.09 9.90
CA GLU A 216 -1.34 6.48 9.52
C GLU A 216 -2.24 6.96 8.37
N GLY A 217 -2.65 8.23 8.41
CA GLY A 217 -3.29 8.92 7.29
C GLY A 217 -4.82 9.05 7.36
N ILE A 218 -5.46 8.38 8.33
CA ILE A 218 -6.88 8.48 8.64
C ILE A 218 -7.06 8.85 10.13
N GLY A 219 -8.22 9.41 10.47
CA GLY A 219 -8.58 9.88 11.80
C GLY A 219 -7.97 11.24 12.18
N TYR A 220 -8.76 12.04 12.87
CA TYR A 220 -8.38 13.29 13.58
C TYR A 220 -9.14 13.47 14.89
N ASP A 221 -8.61 14.34 15.76
CA ASP A 221 -9.18 14.83 17.02
C ASP A 221 -10.03 16.10 16.85
N PHE A 222 -10.13 16.62 15.62
CA PHE A 222 -11.01 17.72 15.21
C PHE A 222 -11.72 17.39 13.89
N ILE A 223 -12.74 18.17 13.52
CA ILE A 223 -13.43 18.05 12.22
C ILE A 223 -12.80 19.04 11.22
N PRO A 224 -12.07 18.56 10.18
CA PRO A 224 -11.52 19.45 9.17
C PRO A 224 -12.63 20.17 8.39
N THR A 225 -12.36 21.41 7.96
CA THR A 225 -13.33 22.23 7.22
C THR A 225 -13.76 21.59 5.90
N VAL A 226 -12.87 20.84 5.26
CA VAL A 226 -13.16 20.16 3.98
C VAL A 226 -13.96 18.86 4.12
N LEU A 227 -14.23 18.37 5.34
CA LEU A 227 -15.05 17.19 5.56
C LEU A 227 -16.54 17.56 5.63
N ASP A 228 -17.30 17.16 4.62
CA ASP A 228 -18.76 17.29 4.57
C ASP A 228 -19.41 15.95 4.98
N ARG A 229 -19.64 15.79 6.28
CA ARG A 229 -20.20 14.53 6.85
C ARG A 229 -21.65 14.27 6.43
N SER A 230 -22.37 15.30 5.98
CA SER A 230 -23.76 15.17 5.51
C SER A 230 -23.90 14.31 4.25
N LEU A 231 -22.79 14.10 3.52
CA LEU A 231 -22.73 13.26 2.33
C LEU A 231 -22.41 11.79 2.63
N VAL A 232 -22.16 11.43 3.89
CA VAL A 232 -21.78 10.07 4.31
C VAL A 232 -22.98 9.37 4.91
N ASP A 233 -23.37 8.22 4.32
CA ASP A 233 -24.56 7.48 4.72
C ASP A 233 -24.29 6.52 5.89
N GLU A 234 -23.07 6.00 6.00
CA GLU A 234 -22.67 5.08 7.07
C GLU A 234 -21.22 5.31 7.48
N TRP A 235 -20.94 5.16 8.78
CA TRP A 235 -19.58 5.17 9.31
C TRP A 235 -19.21 3.81 9.93
N VAL A 236 -18.02 3.33 9.61
CA VAL A 236 -17.46 2.09 10.16
C VAL A 236 -16.22 2.41 10.98
N LYS A 237 -16.22 2.00 12.25
CA LYS A 237 -15.05 2.09 13.13
C LYS A 237 -14.14 0.87 12.95
N ILE A 238 -12.84 1.12 12.89
CA ILE A 238 -11.80 0.10 12.69
C ILE A 238 -10.68 0.28 13.72
N ASN A 239 -10.09 -0.84 14.16
CA ASN A 239 -8.88 -0.84 14.98
C ASN A 239 -7.63 -1.23 14.16
N ASP A 240 -6.45 -1.00 14.72
CA ASP A 240 -5.19 -1.28 14.04
C ASP A 240 -5.03 -2.76 13.66
N LYS A 241 -5.42 -3.69 14.54
CA LYS A 241 -5.29 -5.14 14.30
C LYS A 241 -5.97 -5.55 13.00
N GLU A 242 -7.27 -5.24 12.89
CA GLU A 242 -8.07 -5.57 11.71
C GLU A 242 -7.48 -4.93 10.45
N SER A 243 -7.06 -3.66 10.57
CA SER A 243 -6.50 -2.90 9.46
C SER A 243 -5.19 -3.48 8.94
N LEU A 244 -4.23 -3.75 9.82
CA LEU A 244 -2.88 -4.17 9.44
C LEU A 244 -2.86 -5.61 8.93
N ILE A 245 -3.64 -6.51 9.56
CA ILE A 245 -3.82 -7.88 9.06
C ILE A 245 -4.44 -7.84 7.67
N MET A 246 -5.50 -7.06 7.45
CA MET A 246 -6.15 -6.99 6.15
C MET A 246 -5.25 -6.40 5.06
N ALA A 247 -4.43 -5.40 5.37
CA ALA A 247 -3.47 -4.87 4.40
C ALA A 247 -2.39 -5.91 4.04
N ARG A 248 -1.93 -6.75 4.98
CA ARG A 248 -1.05 -7.89 4.67
C ARG A 248 -1.75 -8.93 3.79
N ARG A 249 -3.04 -9.19 4.02
CA ARG A 249 -3.85 -10.06 3.17
C ARG A 249 -4.00 -9.52 1.75
N LEU A 250 -4.28 -8.22 1.56
CA LEU A 250 -4.31 -7.58 0.24
C LEU A 250 -2.98 -7.77 -0.53
N ILE A 251 -1.85 -7.67 0.17
CA ILE A 251 -0.54 -7.95 -0.42
C ILE A 251 -0.41 -9.42 -0.81
N ARG A 252 -0.77 -10.34 0.10
CA ARG A 252 -0.54 -11.78 -0.04
C ARG A 252 -1.48 -12.44 -1.05
N GLU A 253 -2.75 -12.09 -1.00
CA GLU A 253 -3.85 -12.75 -1.72
C GLU A 253 -4.11 -12.07 -3.08
N GLU A 254 -3.97 -10.75 -3.16
CA GLU A 254 -4.29 -9.97 -4.37
C GLU A 254 -3.07 -9.35 -5.06
N GLY A 255 -1.87 -9.45 -4.46
CA GLY A 255 -0.65 -8.84 -5.00
C GLY A 255 -0.67 -7.30 -4.97
N LEU A 256 -1.55 -6.70 -4.16
CA LEU A 256 -1.72 -5.25 -4.06
C LEU A 256 -0.80 -4.69 -2.96
N LEU A 257 0.30 -4.06 -3.37
CA LEU A 257 1.33 -3.48 -2.49
C LEU A 257 0.87 -2.18 -1.80
N CYS A 258 -0.22 -2.25 -1.05
CA CYS A 258 -0.89 -1.13 -0.40
C CYS A 258 -0.53 -0.98 1.09
N GLY A 259 -0.80 0.19 1.67
CA GLY A 259 -0.53 0.55 3.06
C GLY A 259 -1.65 0.22 4.05
N GLY A 260 -1.42 0.52 5.34
CA GLY A 260 -2.34 0.17 6.43
C GLY A 260 -3.76 0.71 6.26
N SER A 261 -3.92 1.97 5.86
CA SER A 261 -5.25 2.58 5.65
C SER A 261 -6.06 1.92 4.53
N SER A 262 -5.40 1.26 3.58
CA SER A 262 -6.04 0.43 2.54
C SER A 262 -6.67 -0.83 3.16
N GLY A 263 -6.02 -1.42 4.15
CA GLY A 263 -6.58 -2.51 4.94
C GLY A 263 -7.81 -2.07 5.73
N SER A 264 -7.78 -0.89 6.35
CA SER A 264 -8.98 -0.30 7.00
C SER A 264 -10.14 -0.18 6.01
N ALA A 265 -9.90 0.38 4.82
CA ALA A 265 -10.92 0.51 3.79
C ALA A 265 -11.49 -0.85 3.34
N MET A 266 -10.64 -1.87 3.20
CA MET A 266 -11.07 -3.22 2.83
C MET A 266 -11.86 -3.92 3.95
N VAL A 267 -11.48 -3.78 5.22
CA VAL A 267 -12.30 -4.28 6.32
C VAL A 267 -13.66 -3.59 6.34
N GLY A 268 -13.70 -2.27 6.14
CA GLY A 268 -14.95 -1.52 6.00
C GLY A 268 -15.81 -2.05 4.83
N ALA A 269 -15.19 -2.28 3.67
CA ALA A 269 -15.85 -2.86 2.51
C ALA A 269 -16.44 -4.24 2.79
N LEU A 270 -15.68 -5.13 3.44
CA LEU A 270 -16.17 -6.46 3.82
C LEU A 270 -17.32 -6.41 4.84
N LYS A 271 -17.34 -5.42 5.75
CA LYS A 271 -18.45 -5.21 6.70
C LYS A 271 -19.72 -4.77 5.96
N VAL A 272 -19.61 -3.81 5.05
CA VAL A 272 -20.74 -3.31 4.23
C VAL A 272 -21.26 -4.38 3.27
N ALA A 273 -20.34 -5.10 2.61
CA ALA A 273 -20.62 -6.14 1.63
C ALA A 273 -21.56 -7.23 2.14
N LYS A 274 -21.56 -7.54 3.45
CA LYS A 274 -22.46 -8.52 4.08
C LYS A 274 -23.94 -8.20 3.91
N THR A 275 -24.27 -6.93 3.67
CA THR A 275 -25.66 -6.46 3.50
C THR A 275 -26.02 -6.16 2.05
N MET A 276 -25.07 -6.32 1.12
CA MET A 276 -25.25 -6.05 -0.31
C MET A 276 -25.65 -7.33 -1.05
N SER A 277 -26.38 -7.16 -2.15
CA SER A 277 -26.73 -8.23 -3.08
C SER A 277 -25.61 -8.49 -4.08
N SER A 278 -25.42 -9.72 -4.60
CA SER A 278 -24.32 -10.05 -5.56
C SER A 278 -24.21 -9.14 -6.77
N HIS A 279 -25.35 -8.66 -7.27
CA HIS A 279 -25.40 -7.89 -8.50
C HIS A 279 -24.94 -6.44 -8.28
N GLN A 280 -24.78 -6.03 -7.02
CA GLN A 280 -24.31 -4.71 -6.67
C GLN A 280 -22.80 -4.61 -6.78
N ARG A 281 -22.31 -3.40 -7.06
CA ARG A 281 -20.90 -3.07 -7.14
C ARG A 281 -20.48 -2.16 -6.00
N LEU A 282 -19.43 -2.58 -5.30
CA LEU A 282 -18.77 -1.77 -4.28
C LEU A 282 -17.38 -1.37 -4.76
N VAL A 283 -17.02 -0.09 -4.61
CA VAL A 283 -15.66 0.41 -4.82
C VAL A 283 -15.03 0.77 -3.48
N LEU A 284 -13.75 0.44 -3.29
CA LEU A 284 -12.94 0.94 -2.18
C LEU A 284 -11.71 1.69 -2.69
N ILE A 285 -11.24 2.68 -1.93
CA ILE A 285 -10.02 3.42 -2.25
C ILE A 285 -8.84 2.85 -1.45
N LEU A 286 -7.74 2.51 -2.14
CA LEU A 286 -6.48 2.08 -1.53
C LEU A 286 -5.49 3.26 -1.56
N PRO A 287 -5.34 4.03 -0.47
CA PRO A 287 -4.83 5.40 -0.54
C PRO A 287 -3.34 5.52 -0.83
N ASP A 288 -2.51 4.63 -0.30
CA ASP A 288 -1.05 4.70 -0.43
C ASP A 288 -0.38 3.32 -0.38
N GLY A 289 0.91 3.31 -0.73
CA GLY A 289 1.67 2.08 -0.98
C GLY A 289 2.46 1.59 0.23
N VAL A 290 2.84 0.31 0.17
CA VAL A 290 3.65 -0.38 1.19
C VAL A 290 5.00 0.29 1.46
N ARG A 291 5.55 1.03 0.48
CA ARG A 291 6.81 1.79 0.58
C ARG A 291 6.89 2.62 1.87
N ASN A 292 5.78 3.22 2.29
CA ASN A 292 5.74 4.08 3.46
C ASN A 292 5.84 3.32 4.79
N TYR A 293 5.79 1.98 4.78
CA TYR A 293 5.60 1.14 5.97
C TYR A 293 6.53 -0.08 5.99
N MET A 294 7.61 -0.07 5.19
CA MET A 294 8.52 -1.20 5.02
C MET A 294 9.14 -1.69 6.33
N SER A 295 9.49 -0.79 7.24
CA SER A 295 10.03 -1.11 8.57
C SER A 295 8.96 -1.22 9.66
N LYS A 296 7.69 -0.94 9.32
CA LYS A 296 6.52 -1.06 10.20
C LYS A 296 5.74 -2.34 9.87
N MET A 297 4.62 -2.24 9.15
CA MET A 297 3.67 -3.34 8.96
C MET A 297 4.20 -4.55 8.19
N VAL A 298 5.25 -4.35 7.39
CA VAL A 298 5.84 -5.40 6.54
C VAL A 298 6.74 -6.32 7.33
N LYS A 299 7.35 -5.84 8.43
CA LYS A 299 8.13 -6.72 9.30
C LYS A 299 7.20 -7.77 9.91
N ASP A 300 7.62 -9.03 9.84
CA ASP A 300 6.89 -10.18 10.42
C ASP A 300 6.81 -10.09 11.96
N ASP A 301 7.68 -9.27 12.54
CA ASP A 301 7.87 -9.01 13.97
C ASP A 301 6.78 -8.14 14.63
N LEU A 302 5.56 -8.07 14.09
CA LEU A 302 4.41 -7.45 14.78
C LEU A 302 4.09 -8.14 16.13
N GLU A 303 4.64 -9.34 16.35
CA GLU A 303 4.66 -10.06 17.62
C GLU A 303 5.71 -9.54 18.61
N SER A 304 6.89 -9.08 18.15
CA SER A 304 8.02 -8.72 19.02
C SER A 304 8.10 -7.22 19.33
N SER A 305 7.43 -6.36 18.55
CA SER A 305 7.35 -4.90 18.79
C SER A 305 6.38 -4.49 19.92
N GLY A 306 5.83 -5.44 20.70
CA GLY A 306 4.86 -5.16 21.76
C GLY A 306 3.43 -4.84 21.26
N SER A 307 3.20 -4.92 19.94
CA SER A 307 1.91 -4.63 19.29
C SER A 307 0.96 -5.83 19.21
N GLY A 308 1.43 -7.07 19.47
CA GLY A 308 0.56 -8.23 19.67
C GLY A 308 -0.35 -8.61 18.48
N PHE A 309 0.09 -8.38 17.24
CA PHE A 309 -0.71 -8.64 16.04
C PHE A 309 -0.05 -9.69 15.14
N GLY A 310 0.10 -10.90 15.67
CA GLY A 310 0.38 -12.10 14.88
C GLY A 310 -0.89 -12.62 14.17
N PRO A 311 -0.76 -13.30 13.02
CA PRO A 311 -1.84 -14.05 12.41
C PRO A 311 -1.88 -15.47 13.01
N ASP A 312 -2.81 -15.77 13.91
CA ASP A 312 -3.07 -17.16 14.31
C ASP A 312 -4.57 -17.48 14.26
N ASP A 313 -4.82 -18.74 13.88
CA ASP A 313 -6.06 -19.53 13.88
C ASP A 313 -6.91 -19.56 12.58
N GLU A 314 -6.43 -20.32 11.58
CA GLU A 314 -7.32 -21.20 10.81
C GLU A 314 -6.86 -22.66 10.94
N ASP A 315 -7.79 -23.51 11.38
CA ASP A 315 -7.64 -24.92 11.66
C ASP A 315 -7.11 -25.71 10.45
N GLY A 316 -5.96 -26.36 10.61
CA GLY A 316 -5.41 -27.31 9.65
C GLY A 316 -4.14 -27.97 10.16
N GLU A 317 -4.28 -29.10 10.88
CA GLU A 317 -3.16 -29.94 11.31
C GLU A 317 -2.28 -30.33 10.10
N ALA A 318 -1.00 -29.95 10.15
CA ALA A 318 0.06 -30.60 9.38
C ALA A 318 0.83 -31.56 10.33
N PRO A 319 1.08 -32.82 9.93
CA PRO A 319 1.65 -33.82 10.83
C PRO A 319 3.16 -33.62 10.95
N GLY A 320 3.64 -33.29 12.15
CA GLY A 320 5.06 -33.38 12.49
C GLY A 320 5.57 -32.30 13.42
N SER A 321 5.13 -32.28 14.69
CA SER A 321 5.83 -31.55 15.74
C SER A 321 6.08 -32.44 16.95
N VAL A 322 7.36 -32.65 17.26
CA VAL A 322 7.88 -33.41 18.40
C VAL A 322 7.59 -32.65 19.72
N PRO A 323 7.30 -33.32 20.85
CA PRO A 323 6.88 -32.63 22.08
C PRO A 323 8.03 -31.87 22.74
N LYS A 324 7.76 -30.64 23.20
CA LYS A 324 8.64 -29.87 24.09
C LYS A 324 8.76 -30.60 25.43
N ASN A 325 9.99 -30.96 25.80
CA ASN A 325 10.30 -31.67 27.03
C ASN A 325 10.55 -30.71 28.20
N LYS A 326 10.34 -31.27 29.39
CA LYS A 326 10.20 -30.67 30.72
C LYS A 326 11.37 -29.82 31.21
N GLN A 327 11.01 -28.89 32.09
CA GLN A 327 11.89 -28.18 33.04
C GLN A 327 12.93 -29.11 33.69
N ILE A 328 14.17 -28.63 33.80
CA ILE A 328 15.18 -29.13 34.73
C ILE A 328 15.68 -27.93 35.53
N GLU A 329 15.52 -28.02 36.85
CA GLU A 329 16.01 -27.05 37.85
C GLU A 329 17.54 -27.13 37.98
N GLU A 330 18.20 -25.97 38.10
CA GLU A 330 19.61 -25.87 38.48
C GLU A 330 19.77 -25.66 40.00
N PRO A 331 20.74 -26.29 40.68
CA PRO A 331 20.89 -26.18 42.13
C PRO A 331 21.73 -24.97 42.57
N GLU A 332 21.30 -24.34 43.68
CA GLU A 332 22.00 -23.26 44.40
C GLU A 332 23.36 -23.70 44.97
N VAL A 333 24.35 -22.80 44.91
CA VAL A 333 25.55 -22.84 45.76
C VAL A 333 25.76 -21.50 46.45
N ARG A 334 25.70 -21.49 47.78
CA ARG A 334 26.01 -20.37 48.68
C ARG A 334 27.52 -20.21 48.87
N VAL A 335 28.00 -18.96 48.87
CA VAL A 335 29.27 -18.59 49.53
C VAL A 335 29.07 -17.29 50.34
N VAL A 336 29.66 -17.28 51.53
CA VAL A 336 29.48 -16.37 52.67
C VAL A 336 30.49 -15.20 52.61
N GLU A 337 30.07 -13.98 52.97
CA GLU A 337 30.93 -12.81 53.20
C GLU A 337 31.68 -12.84 54.55
N PRO A 338 32.80 -12.12 54.67
CA PRO A 338 32.88 -11.17 55.79
C PRO A 338 33.61 -9.83 55.48
N ASP A 339 32.87 -8.73 55.60
CA ASP A 339 33.06 -7.58 56.51
C ASP A 339 34.48 -6.95 56.77
N LYS A 340 34.68 -5.67 56.36
CA LYS A 340 35.00 -4.46 57.19
C LYS A 340 35.94 -3.39 56.58
N ALA A 341 35.36 -2.18 56.44
CA ALA A 341 35.81 -0.82 56.77
C ALA A 341 37.27 -0.32 56.56
N ALA A 342 37.41 0.77 55.78
CA ALA A 342 37.89 2.13 56.19
C ALA A 342 38.51 2.94 55.01
N ASN A 343 38.14 4.22 54.91
CA ASN A 343 38.68 5.28 54.02
C ASN A 343 40.02 5.85 54.61
N PRO A 344 40.75 6.87 54.06
CA PRO A 344 40.80 7.53 52.72
C PRO A 344 42.24 7.87 52.20
N ARG A 345 42.32 8.50 51.01
CA ARG A 345 43.28 9.56 50.55
C ARG A 345 44.33 9.27 49.45
N THR A 346 44.35 10.25 48.52
CA THR A 346 45.46 10.94 47.81
C THR A 346 46.11 10.34 46.55
N ASN A 347 46.05 11.17 45.49
CA ASN A 347 47.10 11.54 44.49
C ASN A 347 47.74 10.37 43.70
N THR A 348 47.97 10.40 42.38
CA THR A 348 48.46 11.45 41.48
C THR A 348 48.70 10.79 40.09
N LEU A 349 48.70 11.59 39.00
CA LEU A 349 49.35 11.33 37.68
C LEU A 349 48.69 10.21 36.83
N ASP A 350 48.70 10.19 35.49
CA ASP A 350 49.09 11.11 34.43
C ASP A 350 48.38 10.64 33.14
N GLU A 351 48.30 11.54 32.15
CA GLU A 351 48.29 11.33 30.69
C GLU A 351 47.49 10.16 30.04
N THR A 352 46.49 10.56 29.25
CA THR A 352 45.84 9.74 28.21
C THR A 352 46.56 9.88 26.88
N ASP A 353 47.08 8.78 26.32
CA ASP A 353 47.23 8.57 24.87
C ASP A 353 47.36 7.07 24.53
N GLN A 354 47.10 6.72 23.26
CA GLN A 354 47.12 5.38 22.60
C GLN A 354 45.77 4.63 22.60
N ASP A 355 45.11 4.38 21.47
CA ASP A 355 45.48 3.62 20.24
C ASP A 355 45.74 2.11 20.48
N HIS A 356 45.40 1.31 19.46
CA HIS A 356 45.39 -0.16 19.32
C HIS A 356 44.00 -0.78 19.47
N GLY A 357 43.53 -1.71 18.64
CA GLY A 357 44.13 -2.50 17.57
C GLY A 357 43.23 -3.73 17.36
N LYS A 358 42.98 -4.12 16.11
CA LYS A 358 42.22 -5.34 15.72
C LYS A 358 42.95 -6.62 16.13
N PRO A 359 42.26 -7.75 16.40
CA PRO A 359 42.87 -9.07 16.39
C PRO A 359 42.66 -9.85 15.07
N MET A 360 43.69 -10.65 14.76
CA MET A 360 43.92 -11.47 13.57
C MET A 360 43.22 -12.83 13.57
N LEU A 361 43.05 -13.36 12.34
CA LEU A 361 42.74 -14.73 11.97
C LEU A 361 43.91 -15.69 12.23
N VAL A 362 43.61 -16.95 12.58
CA VAL A 362 44.55 -18.09 12.63
C VAL A 362 43.89 -19.30 11.95
N ASP A 363 44.55 -19.83 10.92
CA ASP A 363 44.24 -21.09 10.22
C ASP A 363 45.15 -22.23 10.74
N VAL A 364 44.58 -23.42 10.97
CA VAL A 364 45.28 -24.70 11.23
C VAL A 364 44.39 -25.87 10.68
N PRO A 365 44.96 -26.95 10.10
CA PRO A 365 44.33 -27.79 9.06
C PRO A 365 43.64 -29.08 9.57
N PRO A 366 42.96 -29.89 8.72
CA PRO A 366 42.30 -31.13 9.16
C PRO A 366 43.17 -32.38 9.00
N SER A 367 43.01 -33.32 9.95
CA SER A 367 43.53 -34.69 9.92
C SER A 367 42.40 -35.73 10.05
N GLU A 368 42.49 -36.75 9.19
CA GLU A 368 42.01 -38.15 9.21
C GLU A 368 41.08 -38.70 10.30
N SER A 369 40.11 -39.53 9.88
CA SER A 369 39.73 -40.78 10.55
C SER A 369 38.94 -41.73 9.61
N GLU A 370 38.96 -43.02 9.97
CA GLU A 370 38.82 -44.23 9.16
C GLU A 370 37.37 -44.77 8.97
N GLU A 371 37.18 -45.69 8.02
CA GLU A 371 35.99 -46.55 7.83
C GLU A 371 35.88 -47.68 8.90
N PRO A 372 34.78 -48.49 8.91
CA PRO A 372 34.78 -49.73 8.10
C PRO A 372 33.41 -50.24 7.55
N GLU A 373 33.51 -50.98 6.43
CA GLU A 373 32.82 -52.25 6.01
C GLU A 373 31.27 -52.36 5.92
N ASP A 374 30.61 -53.17 5.08
CA ASP A 374 30.90 -54.01 3.90
C ASP A 374 29.52 -54.56 3.39
N ASN A 375 29.47 -54.93 2.10
CA ASN A 375 28.78 -56.09 1.52
C ASN A 375 27.31 -56.00 1.00
N ARG A 376 27.11 -55.95 -0.34
CA ARG A 376 26.92 -57.14 -1.23
C ARG A 376 26.36 -56.84 -2.64
N HIS A 377 27.13 -57.28 -3.64
CA HIS A 377 26.77 -58.05 -4.86
C HIS A 377 26.03 -57.39 -6.07
N GLY A 378 26.70 -57.48 -7.23
CA GLY A 378 26.18 -57.13 -8.56
C GLY A 378 26.05 -58.32 -9.54
N ASN A 379 26.18 -57.99 -10.83
CA ASN A 379 26.08 -58.78 -12.09
C ASN A 379 24.66 -58.91 -12.67
N GLY A 380 24.39 -58.77 -13.97
CA GLY A 380 25.21 -58.56 -15.17
C GLY A 380 24.65 -59.34 -16.38
N VAL A 381 24.43 -58.64 -17.51
CA VAL A 381 24.58 -59.04 -18.94
C VAL A 381 23.55 -59.98 -19.66
N ILE A 382 23.12 -59.59 -20.88
CA ILE A 382 23.32 -60.21 -22.24
C ILE A 382 22.11 -60.00 -23.20
N VAL A 383 22.46 -59.59 -24.43
CA VAL A 383 21.71 -59.28 -25.67
C VAL A 383 21.13 -60.52 -26.38
N GLN A 384 20.01 -60.39 -27.12
CA GLN A 384 19.81 -61.10 -28.39
C GLN A 384 18.77 -60.44 -29.33
N ASN A 385 18.98 -60.65 -30.62
CA ASN A 385 18.45 -59.94 -31.79
C ASN A 385 17.65 -60.93 -32.67
N THR A 386 16.49 -60.56 -33.22
CA THR A 386 15.81 -61.27 -34.32
C THR A 386 15.05 -60.32 -35.25
N LYS A 387 15.17 -60.60 -36.56
CA LYS A 387 14.72 -59.82 -37.73
C LYS A 387 13.23 -60.05 -38.10
N HIS A 388 12.60 -58.96 -38.54
CA HIS A 388 11.55 -58.71 -39.57
C HIS A 388 10.52 -59.79 -39.97
N GLU A 389 9.25 -59.36 -39.96
CA GLU A 389 8.33 -59.45 -41.12
C GLU A 389 7.39 -58.21 -41.11
N GLU A 390 7.51 -57.35 -42.13
CA GLU A 390 6.64 -56.18 -42.33
C GLU A 390 5.34 -56.58 -43.04
N ARG A 391 4.20 -56.32 -42.39
CA ARG A 391 2.90 -56.22 -43.06
C ARG A 391 2.51 -54.74 -43.04
N VAL A 392 2.67 -54.06 -44.19
CA VAL A 392 2.28 -52.65 -44.34
C VAL A 392 0.76 -52.54 -44.21
N THR A 393 0.29 -52.21 -43.01
CA THR A 393 -1.07 -51.71 -42.80
C THR A 393 -1.04 -50.21 -43.05
N SER A 394 -1.97 -49.71 -43.88
CA SER A 394 -2.12 -48.29 -44.18
C SER A 394 -2.10 -47.47 -42.89
N PHE A 395 -1.24 -46.46 -42.81
CA PHE A 395 -1.02 -45.61 -41.63
C PHE A 395 -2.32 -44.98 -41.08
N PHE A 396 -3.35 -44.85 -41.93
CA PHE A 396 -4.67 -44.33 -41.60
C PHE A 396 -5.68 -45.39 -41.10
N ALA A 397 -5.31 -46.67 -41.05
CA ALA A 397 -6.20 -47.75 -40.61
C ALA A 397 -6.24 -47.94 -39.09
N GLN A 398 -5.44 -47.18 -38.33
CA GLN A 398 -5.48 -47.20 -36.86
C GLN A 398 -6.44 -46.11 -36.35
N PRO A 399 -7.56 -46.46 -35.70
CA PRO A 399 -8.55 -45.50 -35.22
C PRO A 399 -7.97 -44.43 -34.29
N GLY A 400 -6.93 -44.78 -33.52
CA GLY A 400 -6.24 -43.84 -32.62
C GLY A 400 -5.46 -42.75 -33.35
N ILE A 401 -4.79 -43.07 -34.46
CA ILE A 401 -4.03 -42.09 -35.25
C ILE A 401 -4.99 -41.14 -35.98
N LEU A 402 -6.07 -41.68 -36.55
CA LEU A 402 -7.09 -40.86 -37.21
C LEU A 402 -7.78 -39.90 -36.22
N ALA A 403 -8.10 -40.38 -35.02
CA ALA A 403 -8.66 -39.54 -33.95
C ALA A 403 -7.69 -38.44 -33.50
N ALA A 404 -6.39 -38.74 -33.40
CA ALA A 404 -5.36 -37.75 -33.04
C ALA A 404 -5.19 -36.67 -34.11
N VAL A 405 -5.22 -37.04 -35.40
CA VAL A 405 -5.13 -36.08 -36.51
C VAL A 405 -6.36 -35.17 -36.56
N ILE A 406 -7.57 -35.73 -36.39
CA ILE A 406 -8.81 -34.95 -36.35
C ILE A 406 -8.80 -34.02 -35.12
N GLY A 407 -8.42 -34.53 -33.95
CA GLY A 407 -8.31 -33.72 -32.73
C GLY A 407 -7.31 -32.58 -32.87
N GLY A 408 -6.13 -32.85 -33.43
CA GLY A 408 -5.12 -31.83 -33.71
C GLY A 408 -5.61 -30.76 -34.69
N ALA A 409 -6.33 -31.16 -35.75
CA ALA A 409 -6.90 -30.22 -36.70
C ALA A 409 -7.98 -29.32 -36.07
N VAL A 410 -8.83 -29.86 -35.19
CA VAL A 410 -9.87 -29.09 -34.49
C VAL A 410 -9.24 -28.09 -33.50
N VAL A 411 -8.24 -28.51 -32.73
CA VAL A 411 -7.52 -27.63 -31.80
C VAL A 411 -6.76 -26.54 -32.56
N GLY A 412 -6.10 -26.89 -33.67
CA GLY A 412 -5.44 -25.93 -34.54
C GLY A 412 -6.40 -24.88 -35.12
N LEU A 413 -7.58 -25.30 -35.56
CA LEU A 413 -8.61 -24.39 -36.06
C LEU A 413 -9.14 -23.46 -34.95
N LEU A 414 -9.36 -23.97 -33.74
CA LEU A 414 -9.76 -23.16 -32.58
C LEU A 414 -8.71 -22.11 -32.23
N CYS A 415 -7.42 -22.47 -32.22
CA CYS A 415 -6.33 -21.52 -31.99
C CYS A 415 -6.28 -20.45 -33.09
N ALA A 416 -6.46 -20.82 -34.36
CA ALA A 416 -6.48 -19.86 -35.47
C ALA A 416 -7.64 -18.85 -35.34
N ILE A 417 -8.84 -19.33 -34.97
CA ILE A 417 -10.01 -18.45 -34.73
C ILE A 417 -9.73 -17.46 -33.59
N LEU A 418 -9.13 -17.92 -32.48
CA LEU A 418 -8.79 -17.05 -31.36
C LEU A 418 -7.75 -15.98 -31.74
N VAL A 419 -6.75 -16.33 -32.56
CA VAL A 419 -5.76 -15.37 -33.08
C VAL A 419 -6.43 -14.33 -33.98
N VAL A 420 -7.33 -14.74 -34.88
CA VAL A 420 -8.07 -13.80 -35.74
C VAL A 420 -8.97 -12.89 -34.90
N MET A 421 -9.69 -13.42 -33.91
CA MET A 421 -10.50 -12.61 -32.99
C MET A 421 -9.65 -11.60 -32.22
N PHE A 422 -8.46 -12.00 -31.77
CA PHE A 422 -7.53 -11.11 -31.08
C PHE A 422 -7.00 -9.99 -32.00
N ILE A 423 -6.68 -10.30 -33.26
CA ILE A 423 -6.28 -9.30 -34.27
C ILE A 423 -7.43 -8.32 -34.54
N VAL A 424 -8.66 -8.81 -34.75
CA VAL A 424 -9.84 -7.96 -34.97
C VAL A 424 -10.11 -7.09 -33.74
N TYR A 425 -10.01 -7.63 -32.53
CA TYR A 425 -10.14 -6.87 -31.30
C TYR A 425 -9.10 -5.74 -31.20
N ARG A 426 -7.83 -6.02 -31.53
CA ARG A 426 -6.75 -5.04 -31.57
C ARG A 426 -6.96 -3.97 -32.64
N MET A 427 -7.48 -4.34 -33.81
CA MET A 427 -7.82 -3.40 -34.88
C MET A 427 -8.96 -2.48 -34.45
N ARG A 428 -10.03 -3.03 -33.88
CA ARG A 428 -11.18 -2.25 -33.39
C ARG A 428 -10.79 -1.26 -32.30
N LYS A 429 -9.90 -1.67 -31.39
CA LYS A 429 -9.35 -0.79 -30.34
C LYS A 429 -8.44 0.32 -30.91
N LYS A 430 -7.83 0.11 -32.09
CA LYS A 430 -7.02 1.14 -32.78
C LYS A 430 -7.91 2.19 -33.45
N ASP A 431 -9.07 1.80 -33.97
CA ASP A 431 -10.03 2.72 -34.60
C ASP A 431 -10.79 3.57 -33.58
N GLU A 432 -10.95 3.09 -32.34
CA GLU A 432 -11.49 3.89 -31.21
C GLU A 432 -10.48 4.94 -30.69
N GLY A 433 -9.24 4.95 -31.20
CA GLY A 433 -8.12 5.76 -30.70
C GLY A 433 -7.61 6.88 -31.61
N SER A 434 -8.23 7.17 -32.76
CA SER A 434 -7.81 8.29 -33.62
C SER A 434 -8.94 9.31 -33.81
N TYR A 435 -9.03 10.28 -32.90
CA TYR A 435 -9.62 11.56 -33.24
C TYR A 435 -8.61 12.31 -34.11
N ALA A 436 -8.93 12.50 -35.39
CA ALA A 436 -8.32 13.54 -36.19
C ALA A 436 -8.82 14.88 -35.63
N LEU A 437 -7.94 15.61 -34.94
CA LEU A 437 -8.16 17.02 -34.67
C LEU A 437 -7.93 17.75 -35.99
N ASP A 438 -9.01 18.15 -36.65
CA ASP A 438 -8.92 19.17 -37.70
C ASP A 438 -8.31 20.44 -37.07
N GLU A 439 -7.05 20.72 -37.39
CA GLU A 439 -6.41 21.98 -37.03
C GLU A 439 -7.06 23.13 -37.82
N PRO A 440 -7.61 24.18 -37.16
CA PRO A 440 -7.89 25.41 -37.86
C PRO A 440 -6.58 26.13 -38.16
N LYS A 441 -6.37 26.44 -39.45
CA LYS A 441 -5.26 27.23 -40.02
C LYS A 441 -4.84 28.39 -39.10
N ARG A 442 -3.56 28.40 -38.70
CA ARG A 442 -2.88 29.55 -38.08
C ARG A 442 -2.86 30.77 -39.02
N SER A 443 -3.10 31.95 -38.44
CA SER A 443 -2.55 33.22 -38.93
C SER A 443 -1.14 33.46 -38.32
N PRO A 444 -0.21 34.15 -39.00
CA PRO A 444 1.18 34.21 -38.59
C PRO A 444 1.48 35.49 -37.79
N THR A 445 1.84 35.37 -36.51
CA THR A 445 2.61 36.41 -35.81
C THR A 445 3.64 35.79 -34.86
N SER A 446 4.88 36.24 -35.08
CA SER A 446 6.17 36.01 -34.41
C SER A 446 6.17 35.66 -32.91
N ASN A 447 6.80 34.54 -32.56
CA ASN A 447 7.99 34.48 -31.70
C ASN A 447 8.51 33.05 -31.62
N SER A 448 9.62 32.78 -32.29
CA SER A 448 10.29 31.49 -32.35
C SER A 448 10.99 31.15 -31.03
N TYR A 449 10.48 30.16 -30.30
CA TYR A 449 11.25 29.48 -29.27
C TYR A 449 12.01 28.32 -29.93
N SER A 450 13.34 28.44 -30.00
CA SER A 450 14.23 27.36 -30.44
C SER A 450 14.28 26.27 -29.37
N LYS A 451 13.82 25.06 -29.69
CA LYS A 451 13.89 23.89 -28.82
C LYS A 451 15.21 23.17 -29.07
N ASN A 452 16.09 23.10 -28.07
CA ASN A 452 17.28 22.24 -28.13
C ASN A 452 16.85 20.75 -28.08
N SER A 453 17.20 20.00 -29.13
CA SER A 453 17.04 18.55 -29.19
C SER A 453 18.23 17.87 -28.52
N ASN A 454 18.06 17.32 -27.31
CA ASN A 454 18.75 16.11 -26.81
C ASN A 454 18.48 15.86 -25.32
N ARG A 455 17.23 15.71 -24.91
CA ARG A 455 16.89 15.01 -23.67
C ARG A 455 15.64 14.18 -23.89
N GLU A 456 15.84 12.89 -24.15
CA GLU A 456 14.80 11.89 -23.99
C GLU A 456 14.60 11.68 -22.48
N PHE A 457 13.38 11.95 -22.02
CA PHE A 457 12.94 11.54 -20.70
C PHE A 457 12.09 10.30 -20.90
N TYR A 458 12.53 9.17 -20.35
CA TYR A 458 11.69 7.99 -20.20
C TYR A 458 10.95 8.14 -18.87
N ALA A 459 9.63 8.10 -18.94
CA ALA A 459 8.73 7.97 -17.80
C ALA A 459 8.30 6.51 -17.65
#